data_AF-A0A968MFY0-F1
#
_entry.id   AF-A0A968MFY0-F1
#
_cell.length_a   1.000
_cell.length_b   1.000
_cell.length_c   1.000
_cell.angle_alpha   90.00
_cell.angle_beta   90.00
_cell.angle_gamma   90.00
#
_symmetry.space_group_name_H-M   'P 1'
#
loop_
_entity.id
_entity.type
_entity.pdbx_description
1 polymer ?
#
loop_
_entity_poly.entity_id
_entity_poly.type
_entity_poly.pdbx_seq_one_letter_code
_entity_poly.pdbx_strand_id
1 'polypeptide(L)' 'MKGFKSNIEKDTMENDNFRKVLYTGKHLQLVLMSLKVGEDIGEETHPNNDQFF' A
#
# COMPACT_ATOMS: atom_id res chain seq x y z
N MET A 1 -6.42 15.18 -13.05
CA MET A 1 -5.61 14.45 -12.06
C MET A 1 -4.56 13.67 -12.84
N LYS A 2 -3.25 13.81 -12.54
CA LYS A 2 -2.23 12.96 -13.20
C LYS A 2 -2.36 11.57 -12.60
N GLY A 3 -2.62 10.56 -13.43
CA GLY A 3 -2.62 9.16 -12.98
C GLY A 3 -1.23 8.71 -12.53
N PHE A 4 -1.17 7.57 -11.84
CA PHE A 4 0.08 6.93 -11.45
C PHE A 4 0.42 5.81 -12.45
N LYS A 5 1.68 5.75 -12.88
CA LYS A 5 2.21 4.69 -13.74
C LYS A 5 3.61 4.32 -13.26
N SER A 6 3.77 3.07 -12.84
CA SER A 6 5.07 2.48 -12.47
C SER A 6 5.05 0.97 -12.71
N ASN A 7 6.20 0.31 -12.56
CA ASN A 7 6.28 -1.14 -12.48
C ASN A 7 6.02 -1.56 -11.02
N ILE A 8 4.80 -2.01 -10.74
CA ILE A 8 4.36 -2.30 -9.38
C ILE A 8 5.12 -3.47 -8.75
N GLU A 9 5.52 -4.46 -9.54
CA GLU A 9 6.30 -5.62 -9.06
C GLU A 9 7.67 -5.16 -8.57
N LYS A 10 8.37 -4.39 -9.41
CA LYS A 10 9.67 -3.83 -9.05
C LYS A 10 9.58 -2.97 -7.79
N ASP A 11 8.63 -2.04 -7.76
CA ASP A 11 8.47 -1.13 -6.61
C ASP A 11 8.14 -1.88 -5.31
N THR A 12 7.38 -2.99 -5.41
CA THR A 12 7.07 -3.88 -4.29
C THR A 12 8.31 -4.59 -3.78
N MET A 13 9.09 -5.19 -4.68
CA MET A 13 10.29 -5.95 -4.32
C MET A 13 11.41 -5.08 -3.75
N GLU A 14 11.49 -3.80 -4.15
CA GLU A 14 12.48 -2.84 -3.66
C GLU A 14 12.01 -2.09 -2.39
N ASN A 15 10.78 -2.32 -1.90
CA ASN A 15 10.25 -1.62 -0.73
C ASN A 15 10.60 -2.36 0.57
N ASP A 16 11.41 -1.72 1.41
CA ASP A 16 11.71 -2.21 2.78
C ASP A 16 10.87 -1.51 3.87
N ASN A 17 9.97 -0.60 3.48
CA ASN A 17 9.14 0.12 4.45
C ASN A 17 7.93 -0.73 4.82
N PHE A 18 7.59 -0.75 6.12
CA PHE A 18 6.34 -1.34 6.59
C PHE A 18 5.12 -0.80 5.82
N ARG A 19 5.11 0.52 5.54
CA ARG A 19 4.08 1.17 4.73
C ARG A 19 4.68 2.31 3.90
N LYS A 20 4.44 2.31 2.59
CA LYS A 20 4.87 3.34 1.63
C LYS A 20 3.73 3.73 0.72
N VAL A 21 3.28 4.99 0.79
CA VAL A 21 2.25 5.51 -0.12
C VAL A 21 2.87 5.80 -1.48
N LEU A 22 2.37 5.16 -2.54
CA LEU A 22 2.80 5.43 -3.92
C LEU A 22 1.97 6.53 -4.58
N TYR A 23 0.67 6.55 -4.29
CA TYR A 23 -0.26 7.49 -4.91
C TYR A 23 -1.49 7.71 -4.05
N THR A 24 -1.90 8.98 -3.94
CA THR A 24 -3.18 9.37 -3.33
C THR A 24 -4.01 10.10 -4.38
N GLY A 25 -5.11 9.47 -4.79
CA GLY A 25 -6.16 10.08 -5.58
C GLY A 25 -7.34 10.52 -4.72
N LYS A 26 -8.34 11.16 -5.34
CA LYS A 26 -9.53 11.63 -4.62
C LYS A 26 -10.39 10.50 -4.01
N HIS A 27 -10.35 9.31 -4.60
CA HIS A 27 -11.21 8.18 -4.23
C HIS A 27 -10.45 6.88 -3.94
N LEU A 28 -9.12 6.94 -3.93
CA LEU A 28 -8.23 5.77 -3.89
C LEU A 28 -6.88 6.19 -3.29
N GLN A 29 -6.29 5.32 -2.50
CA GLN A 29 -4.87 5.38 -2.17
C GLN A 29 -4.20 4.05 -2.54
N LEU A 30 -3.02 4.12 -3.13
CA LEU A 30 -2.17 2.97 -3.43
C LEU A 30 -0.97 2.97 -2.50
N VAL A 31 -0.77 1.86 -1.80
CA VAL A 31 0.24 1.68 -0.76
C VAL A 31 0.97 0.36 -0.99
N LEU A 32 2.28 0.35 -0.75
CA LEU A 32 3.08 -0.86 -0.63
C LEU A 32 3.38 -1.12 0.85
N MET A 33 3.43 -2.40 1.22
CA MET A 33 3.80 -2.84 2.55
C MET A 33 4.86 -3.92 2.46
N SER A 34 5.81 -3.90 3.40
CA SER A 34 6.86 -4.91 3.54
C SER A 34 6.93 -5.33 5.00
N LEU A 35 6.60 -6.59 5.25
CA LEU A 35 6.56 -7.16 6.59
C LEU A 35 7.75 -8.11 6.75
N LYS A 36 8.46 -7.97 7.86
CA LYS A 36 9.50 -8.93 8.23
C LYS A 36 8.86 -10.25 8.67
N VAL A 37 9.68 -11.29 8.72
CA VAL A 37 9.26 -12.60 9.22
C VAL A 37 8.71 -12.46 10.63
N GLY A 38 7.44 -12.84 10.82
CA GLY A 38 6.73 -12.77 12.09
C GLY A 38 6.13 -11.41 12.43
N GLU A 39 6.27 -10.38 11.58
CA GLU A 39 5.49 -9.14 11.71
C GLU A 39 4.05 -9.36 11.23
N ASP A 40 3.14 -8.63 11.86
CA ASP A 40 1.72 -8.58 11.52
C ASP A 40 1.34 -7.14 11.16
N ILE A 41 0.32 -6.96 10.33
CA ILE A 41 -0.19 -5.63 9.96
C ILE A 41 -0.87 -4.96 11.16
N GLY A 42 -1.45 -5.76 12.05
CA GLY A 42 -2.39 -5.37 13.08
C GLY A 42 -3.83 -5.70 12.65
N GLU A 43 -4.66 -6.06 13.63
CA GLU A 43 -6.10 -6.20 13.42
C GLU A 43 -6.72 -4.80 13.24
N GLU A 44 -7.38 -4.59 12.11
CA GLU A 44 -8.00 -3.30 11.76
C GLU A 44 -9.45 -3.50 11.29
N THR A 45 -10.28 -2.47 11.48
CA THR A 45 -11.64 -2.39 10.91
C THR A 45 -11.86 -1.00 10.34
N HIS A 46 -12.30 -0.93 9.08
CA HIS A 46 -12.51 0.32 8.38
C HIS A 46 -14.01 0.59 8.18
N PRO A 47 -14.62 1.52 8.94
CA PRO A 47 -16.06 1.77 8.86
C PRO A 47 -16.48 2.55 7.60
N ASN A 48 -15.53 3.22 6.94
CA ASN A 48 -15.81 4.23 5.92
C ASN A 48 -15.21 3.91 4.55
N ASN A 49 -14.38 2.87 4.45
CA ASN A 49 -13.67 2.53 3.23
C ASN A 49 -13.36 1.04 3.16
N ASP A 50 -13.22 0.56 1.93
CA ASP A 50 -12.77 -0.80 1.66
C ASP A 50 -11.24 -0.82 1.52
N GLN A 51 -10.63 -1.97 1.82
CA GLN A 51 -9.22 -2.26 1.59
C GLN A 51 -9.10 -3.67 1.00
N PHE A 52 -8.24 -3.81 -0.02
CA PHE A 52 -7.94 -5.08 -0.69
C PHE A 52 -6.43 -5.28 -0.71
N PHE A 53 -6.00 -6.54 -0.65
CA PHE A 53 -4.59 -6.97 -0.66
C PHE A 53 -4.22 -7.66 -1.97
#